data_AF-A0A7L1BKX7-F1
#
_entry.id   AF-A0A7L1BKX7-F1
#
_cell.length_a   1.000
_cell.length_b   1.000
_cell.length_c   1.000
_cell.angle_alpha   90.00
_cell.angle_beta   90.00
_cell.angle_gamma   90.00
#
_symmetry.space_group_name_H-M   'P 1'
#
loop_
_entity.id
_entity.type
_entity.pdbx_description
1 polymer ?
#
loop_
_entity_poly.entity_id
_entity_poly.type
_entity_poly.pdbx_seq_one_letter_code
_entity_poly.pdbx_strand_id
1 'polypeptide(L)'
;AQKLLGAINWLRPYLGLATSQLAPLFHILKGDPDLNSPRKLTPEAKAALEIVEQAVTNRQVHRIYPEICITVFIFIVDFHPTAIIGQWDTQWSNPYMSL
;
A
#
# COMPACT_ATOMS: atom_id res chain seq x y z
N ALA A 1 -0.73 -16.07 11.84
CA ALA A 1 -1.45 -14.79 12.04
C ALA A 1 -0.53 -13.63 12.44
N GLN A 2 0.32 -13.76 13.47
CA GLN A 2 1.11 -12.61 13.99
C GLN A 2 2.07 -11.97 12.97
N LYS A 3 2.80 -12.76 12.17
CA LYS A 3 3.73 -12.20 11.15
C LYS A 3 3.00 -11.29 10.15
N LEU A 4 1.86 -11.74 9.64
CA LEU A 4 1.00 -10.96 8.74
C LEU A 4 0.56 -9.64 9.39
N LEU A 5 0.09 -9.71 10.65
CA LEU A 5 -0.36 -8.51 11.37
C LEU A 5 0.78 -7.56 11.72
N GLY A 6 1.99 -8.08 11.93
CA GLY A 6 3.21 -7.28 12.02
C GLY A 6 3.49 -6.51 10.73
N ALA A 7 3.41 -7.17 9.58
CA ALA A 7 3.58 -6.53 8.28
C ALA A 7 2.51 -5.47 8.00
N ILE A 8 1.24 -5.75 8.32
CA ILE A 8 0.14 -4.79 8.17
C ILE A 8 0.34 -3.58 9.09
N ASN A 9 0.79 -3.79 10.33
CA ASN A 9 1.13 -2.69 11.25
C ASN A 9 2.26 -1.82 10.70
N TRP A 10 3.28 -2.44 10.10
CA TRP A 10 4.39 -1.72 9.47
C TRP A 10 3.92 -0.90 8.25
N LEU A 11 3.02 -1.44 7.44
CA LEU A 11 2.47 -0.74 6.26
C LEU A 11 1.48 0.38 6.61
N ARG A 12 0.87 0.33 7.80
CA ARG A 12 -0.24 1.21 8.20
C ARG A 12 -0.02 2.71 7.93
N PRO A 13 1.14 3.33 8.24
CA PRO A 13 1.36 4.76 7.94
C PRO A 13 1.25 5.08 6.45
N TYR A 14 1.56 4.11 5.60
CA TYR A 14 1.59 4.23 4.16
C TYR A 14 0.28 3.86 3.49
N LEU A 15 -0.73 3.34 4.20
CA LEU A 15 -2.00 2.89 3.60
C LEU A 15 -3.17 3.86 3.82
N GLY A 16 -3.07 4.79 4.78
CA GLY A 16 -4.15 5.75 5.07
C GLY A 16 -5.41 5.08 5.63
N LEU A 17 -5.27 3.90 6.21
CA LEU A 17 -6.36 3.13 6.80
C LEU A 17 -6.60 3.55 8.26
N ALA A 18 -7.86 3.73 8.62
CA ALA A 18 -8.27 4.06 9.98
C ALA A 18 -8.08 2.87 10.93
N THR A 19 -7.87 3.15 12.22
CA THR A 19 -7.74 2.10 13.26
C THR A 19 -8.97 1.17 13.29
N SER A 20 -10.16 1.74 13.09
CA SER A 20 -11.43 1.00 13.11
C SER A 20 -11.52 -0.03 12.00
N GLN A 21 -10.99 0.27 10.81
CA GLN A 21 -10.97 -0.64 9.66
C GLN A 21 -10.06 -1.85 9.91
N LEU A 22 -8.99 -1.67 10.70
CA LEU A 22 -8.03 -2.74 11.02
C LEU A 22 -8.34 -3.47 12.34
N ALA A 23 -9.24 -2.94 13.18
CA ALA A 23 -9.55 -3.51 14.49
C ALA A 23 -9.93 -5.00 14.46
N PRO A 24 -10.74 -5.49 13.49
CA PRO A 24 -11.07 -6.92 13.39
C PRO A 24 -9.84 -7.82 13.22
N LEU A 25 -8.80 -7.33 12.52
CA LEU A 25 -7.55 -8.07 12.32
C LEU A 25 -6.77 -8.27 13.63
N PHE A 26 -6.73 -7.24 14.49
CA PHE A 26 -6.08 -7.35 15.80
C PHE A 26 -6.86 -8.20 16.79
N HIS A 27 -8.18 -8.32 16.62
CA HIS A 27 -9.00 -9.18 17.46
C HIS A 27 -8.64 -10.67 17.31
N ILE A 28 -8.11 -11.09 16.16
CA ILE A 28 -7.60 -12.45 15.97
C ILE A 28 -6.40 -12.75 16.88
N LEU A 29 -5.65 -11.72 17.31
CA LEU A 29 -4.53 -11.89 18.24
C LEU A 29 -4.97 -11.98 19.71
N LYS A 30 -6.21 -11.63 20.03
CA LYS A 30 -6.75 -11.74 21.38
C LYS A 30 -7.04 -13.22 21.65
N GLY A 31 -6.54 -13.75 22.77
CA GLY A 31 -6.71 -15.14 23.15
C GLY A 31 -5.40 -15.74 23.67
N ASP A 32 -5.19 -17.02 23.37
CA ASP A 32 -4.04 -17.78 23.81
C ASP A 32 -2.71 -17.18 23.30
N PRO A 33 -1.76 -16.84 24.21
CA PRO A 33 -0.47 -16.29 23.84
C PRO A 33 0.43 -17.28 23.11
N ASP A 34 0.15 -18.60 23.16
CA ASP A 34 0.90 -19.60 22.41
C ASP A 34 0.83 -19.31 20.89
N LEU A 35 2.01 -19.32 20.27
CA LEU A 35 2.20 -19.12 18.84
C LEU A 35 1.60 -20.25 18.01
N ASN A 36 1.53 -21.45 18.58
CA ASN A 36 1.00 -22.65 17.93
C ASN A 36 -0.53 -22.78 18.07
N SER A 37 -1.14 -21.92 18.91
CA SER A 37 -2.58 -21.95 19.11
C SER A 37 -3.33 -21.61 17.81
N PRO A 38 -4.33 -22.42 17.41
CA PRO A 38 -5.06 -22.23 16.17
C PRO A 38 -5.87 -20.93 16.23
N ARG A 39 -5.67 -20.05 15.26
CA ARG A 39 -6.43 -18.80 15.11
C ARG A 39 -7.24 -18.83 13.82
N LYS A 40 -8.55 -18.65 13.93
CA LYS A 40 -9.45 -18.61 12.78
C LYS A 40 -9.68 -17.18 12.33
N LEU A 41 -9.70 -16.99 11.02
CA LEU A 41 -10.04 -15.72 10.39
C LEU A 41 -11.58 -15.58 10.41
N THR A 42 -12.09 -14.60 11.14
CA THR A 42 -13.54 -14.29 11.16
C THR A 42 -13.95 -13.60 9.84
N PRO A 43 -15.26 -13.56 9.50
CA PRO A 43 -15.74 -12.83 8.33
C PRO A 43 -15.33 -11.34 8.34
N GLU A 44 -15.36 -10.69 9.50
CA GLU A 44 -14.99 -9.28 9.65
C GLU A 44 -13.50 -9.07 9.42
N ALA A 45 -12.67 -10.00 9.89
CA ALA A 45 -11.24 -9.98 9.65
C ALA A 45 -10.90 -10.24 8.17
N LYS A 46 -11.67 -11.07 7.46
CA LYS A 46 -11.55 -11.23 6.01
C LYS A 46 -11.82 -9.93 5.27
N ALA A 47 -12.94 -9.28 5.58
CA ALA A 47 -13.29 -7.98 4.98
C ALA A 47 -12.22 -6.90 5.24
N ALA A 48 -11.67 -6.86 6.48
CA ALA A 48 -10.58 -5.95 6.80
C ALA A 48 -9.28 -6.26 6.01
N LEU A 49 -9.01 -7.54 5.72
CA LEU A 49 -7.89 -7.96 4.87
C LEU A 49 -8.06 -7.50 3.42
N GLU A 50 -9.27 -7.60 2.86
CA GLU A 50 -9.58 -7.11 1.51
C GLU A 50 -9.37 -5.59 1.40
N ILE A 51 -9.74 -4.82 2.43
CA ILE A 51 -9.47 -3.37 2.49
C ILE A 51 -7.95 -3.10 2.47
N VAL A 52 -7.17 -3.87 3.22
CA VAL A 52 -5.70 -3.75 3.23
C VAL A 52 -5.11 -4.07 1.86
N GLU A 53 -5.56 -5.15 1.23
CA GLU A 53 -5.12 -5.55 -0.11
C GLU A 53 -5.44 -4.47 -1.16
N GLN A 54 -6.64 -3.91 -1.11
CA GLN A 54 -7.03 -2.81 -2.00
C GLN A 54 -6.18 -1.57 -1.75
N ALA A 55 -5.94 -1.20 -0.49
CA ALA A 55 -5.12 -0.05 -0.15
C ALA A 55 -3.67 -0.22 -0.59
N VAL A 56 -3.11 -1.44 -0.43
CA VAL A 56 -1.77 -1.78 -0.93
C VAL A 56 -1.73 -1.67 -2.44
N THR A 57 -2.71 -2.24 -3.14
CA THR A 57 -2.81 -2.19 -4.61
C THR A 57 -2.90 -0.76 -5.12
N ASN A 58 -3.73 0.07 -4.50
CA ASN A 58 -3.93 1.47 -4.90
C ASN A 58 -2.73 2.37 -4.58
N ARG A 59 -1.93 2.02 -3.57
CA ARG A 59 -0.75 2.80 -3.17
C ARG A 59 0.57 2.17 -3.59
N GLN A 60 0.54 1.08 -4.35
CA GLN A 60 1.75 0.63 -5.03
C GLN A 60 2.19 1.75 -5.97
N VAL A 61 3.32 2.36 -5.62
CA VAL A 61 4.04 3.23 -6.53
C VAL A 61 4.34 2.37 -7.76
N HIS A 62 3.91 2.83 -8.93
CA HIS A 62 4.15 2.13 -10.20
C HIS A 62 5.59 1.62 -10.19
N ARG A 63 5.69 0.29 -10.26
CA ARG A 63 6.93 -0.47 -10.12
C ARG A 63 7.95 0.15 -11.06
N ILE A 64 9.14 0.49 -10.56
CA ILE A 64 10.24 0.88 -11.44
C ILE A 64 10.50 -0.32 -12.36
N TYR A 65 10.27 -0.13 -13.65
CA TYR A 65 10.54 -1.11 -14.69
C TYR A 65 12.02 -1.02 -15.05
N PRO A 66 12.87 -2.01 -14.72
CA PRO A 66 14.32 -1.91 -14.95
C PRO A 66 14.70 -1.67 -16.42
N GLU A 67 13.84 -2.12 -17.34
CA GLU A 67 14.00 -1.99 -18.79
C GLU A 67 13.65 -0.59 -19.33
N ILE A 68 13.09 0.30 -18.50
CA ILE A 68 12.68 1.65 -18.90
C ILE A 68 13.62 2.67 -18.26
N CYS A 69 14.15 3.60 -19.07
CA CYS A 69 14.96 4.70 -18.56
C CYS A 69 14.16 5.58 -17.59
N ILE A 70 14.79 5.91 -16.46
CA ILE A 70 14.29 6.95 -15.55
C ILE A 70 14.66 8.31 -16.15
N THR A 71 13.66 9.15 -16.36
CA THR A 71 13.83 10.49 -16.92
C THR A 71 13.53 11.53 -15.85
N VAL A 72 14.34 12.59 -15.82
CA VAL A 72 14.10 13.77 -14.98
C VAL A 72 13.68 14.91 -15.88
N PHE A 73 12.46 15.41 -15.69
CA PHE A 73 11.95 16.59 -16.36
C PHE A 73 12.11 17.79 -15.44
N ILE A 74 12.93 18.75 -15.82
CA ILE A 74 13.17 19.98 -15.06
C ILE A 74 12.43 21.12 -15.77
N PHE A 75 11.58 21.82 -15.03
CA PHE A 75 10.87 23.01 -15.51
C PHE A 75 11.02 24.14 -14.50
N ILE A 76 11.10 25.36 -15.00
CA ILE A 76 11.18 26.56 -14.17
C ILE A 76 9.78 27.16 -14.10
N VAL A 77 9.17 27.12 -12.93
CA VAL A 77 7.87 27.77 -12.67
C VAL A 77 8.13 28.95 -11.76
N ASP A 78 7.79 30.16 -12.21
CA ASP A 78 7.93 31.41 -11.46
C ASP A 78 9.29 31.55 -10.74
N PHE A 79 10.39 31.28 -11.46
CA PHE A 79 11.79 31.32 -10.97
C PHE A 79 12.23 30.21 -10.01
N HIS A 80 11.37 29.21 -9.77
CA HIS A 80 11.70 28.06 -8.94
C HIS A 80 11.91 26.83 -9.83
N PRO A 81 13.13 26.26 -9.87
CA PRO A 81 13.35 25.01 -10.59
C PRO A 81 12.58 23.89 -9.87
N THR A 82 11.63 23.31 -10.59
CA THR A 82 10.85 22.16 -10.15
C THR A 82 11.20 20.98 -11.07
N ALA A 83 11.34 19.79 -10.49
CA ALA A 83 11.67 18.60 -11.24
C ALA A 83 10.70 17.47 -10.93
N ILE A 84 10.34 16.71 -11.97
CA ILE A 84 9.60 15.45 -11.85
C ILE A 84 10.55 14.33 -12.29
N ILE A 85 10.66 13.30 -11.46
CA ILE A 85 11.41 12.08 -11.76
C ILE A 85 10.39 10.97 -12.02
N GLY A 86 10.51 10.29 -13.15
CA GLY A 86 9.61 9.20 -13.49
C GLY A 86 10.08 8.36 -14.66
N GLN A 87 9.42 7.22 -14.87
CA GLN A 87 9.55 6.42 -16.07
C GLN A 87 8.37 6.70 -16.99
N TRP A 88 8.64 6.85 -18.28
CA TRP A 88 7.62 7.03 -19.29
C TRP A 88 7.54 5.77 -20.14
N ASP A 89 6.51 4.96 -19.93
CA ASP A 89 6.21 3.81 -20.78
C ASP A 89 5.17 4.19 -21.83
N THR A 90 5.56 4.21 -23.10
CA THR A 90 4.65 4.51 -24.22
C THR A 90 3.64 3.40 -24.49
N GLN A 91 3.84 2.19 -23.92
CA GLN A 91 2.92 1.07 -24.07
C GLN A 91 1.71 1.13 -23.11
N TRP A 92 1.81 1.92 -22.04
CA TRP A 92 0.71 2.18 -21.10
C TRP A 92 0.08 3.56 -21.37
N SER A 93 -0.49 3.75 -22.55
CA SER A 93 -1.51 4.81 -22.72
C SER A 93 -2.80 4.38 -22.01
N ASN A 94 -2.86 4.53 -20.68
CA ASN A 94 -4.13 4.53 -19.94
C ASN A 94 -4.15 5.74 -18.98
N PRO A 95 -5.05 6.72 -19.19
CA PRO A 95 -5.00 8.02 -18.55
C PRO A 95 -5.66 7.97 -17.17
N TYR A 96 -4.85 7.81 -16.11
CA TYR A 96 -5.27 8.19 -14.76
C TYR A 96 -4.20 9.07 -14.11
N MET A 97 -3.84 10.13 -14.82
CA MET A 97 -3.38 11.38 -14.21
C MET A 97 -4.55 12.38 -14.31
N SER A 98 -5.48 12.29 -13.35
CA SER A 98 -6.32 13.43 -13.01
C SER A 98 -5.59 14.20 -11.92
N LEU A 99 -5.08 15.38 -12.29
CA LEU A 99 -4.69 16.45 -11.38
C LEU A 99 -5.86 16.87 -10.49
#